data_AF-A0A8B8GDR5-F1
#
_entry.id   AF-A0A8B8GDR5-F1
#
_cell.length_a   1.000
_cell.length_b   1.000
_cell.length_c   1.000
_cell.angle_alpha   90.00
_cell.angle_beta   90.00
_cell.angle_gamma   90.00
#
_symmetry.space_group_name_H-M   'P 1'
#
loop_
_entity.id
_entity.type
_entity.pdbx_description
1 polymer ?
#
loop_
_entity_poly.entity_id
_entity_poly.type
_entity_poly.pdbx_seq_one_letter_code
_entity_poly.pdbx_strand_id
1 'polypeptide(L)'
;MSKIRKNIKCLINQWIEPYNRDIKKLESSNLPLFDATKIINETILNMEMVSGNNGKIIKEKVSDLIHKNGGFKILKQISDVLSGKKESFLPPNFKPKMSTCMKYAPITSVDVEQSFSTYKMILTEKEPT
;
A
#
# COMPACT_ATOMS: atom_id res chain seq x y z
N MET A 1 33.71 16.68 14.27
CA MET A 1 32.77 16.07 13.31
C MET A 1 32.04 14.79 13.82
N SER A 2 32.02 14.47 15.12
CA SER A 2 31.73 13.09 15.60
C SER A 2 30.35 12.82 16.23
N LYS A 3 29.50 13.83 16.51
CA LYS A 3 28.19 13.62 17.17
C LYS A 3 27.00 13.99 16.28
N ILE A 4 27.09 15.13 15.58
CA ILE A 4 26.06 15.57 14.61
C ILE A 4 25.90 14.55 13.46
N ARG A 5 27.00 14.09 12.85
CA ARG A 5 26.94 13.05 11.81
C ARG A 5 26.32 11.73 12.30
N LYS A 6 26.62 11.32 13.54
CA LYS A 6 26.03 10.12 14.15
C LYS A 6 24.53 10.30 14.39
N ASN A 7 24.09 11.45 14.88
CA ASN A 7 22.68 11.76 15.09
C ASN A 7 21.90 11.79 13.76
N ILE A 8 22.45 12.42 12.72
CA ILE A 8 21.82 12.44 11.39
C ILE A 8 21.70 11.01 10.84
N LYS A 9 22.76 10.20 10.92
CA LYS A 9 22.72 8.80 10.46
C LYS A 9 21.69 7.96 11.23
N CYS A 10 21.57 8.19 12.54
CA CYS A 10 20.56 7.54 13.39
C CYS A 10 19.13 7.89 12.90
N LEU A 11 18.87 9.17 12.64
CA LEU A 11 17.56 9.62 12.14
C LEU A 11 17.23 9.05 10.76
N ILE A 12 18.20 9.00 9.84
CA ILE A 12 18.01 8.39 8.51
C ILE A 12 17.63 6.91 8.65
N ASN A 13 18.39 6.16 9.44
CA ASN A 13 18.14 4.72 9.63
C ASN A 13 16.81 4.45 10.36
N GLN A 14 16.41 5.33 11.27
CA GLN A 14 15.20 5.17 12.05
C GLN A 14 13.93 5.46 11.23
N TRP A 15 13.97 6.48 10.36
CA TRP A 15 12.78 6.98 9.70
C TRP A 15 12.80 6.75 8.19
N ILE A 16 13.88 7.07 7.49
CA ILE A 16 13.91 7.07 6.02
C ILE A 16 14.06 5.66 5.44
N GLU A 17 15.00 4.88 5.95
CA GLU A 17 15.29 3.54 5.41
C GLU A 17 14.10 2.56 5.48
N PRO A 18 13.32 2.50 6.58
CA PRO A 18 12.13 1.66 6.63
C PRO A 18 11.09 2.04 5.57
N TYR A 19 10.80 3.34 5.39
CA TYR A 19 9.84 3.79 4.38
C TYR A 19 10.32 3.50 2.95
N ASN A 20 11.61 3.72 2.65
CA ASN A 20 12.16 3.39 1.34
C ASN A 20 12.04 1.90 1.01
N ARG A 21 12.30 1.04 2.01
CA ARG A 21 12.14 -0.41 1.86
C ARG A 21 10.67 -0.78 1.59
N ASP A 22 9.75 -0.17 2.31
CA ASP A 22 8.33 -0.48 2.22
C ASP A 22 7.74 0.03 0.89
N ILE A 23 8.17 1.19 0.39
CA ILE A 23 7.87 1.68 -0.97
C ILE A 23 8.36 0.67 -2.02
N LYS A 24 9.63 0.24 -1.96
CA LYS A 24 10.18 -0.74 -2.91
C LYS A 24 9.42 -2.06 -2.92
N LYS A 25 8.94 -2.51 -1.76
CA LYS A 25 8.09 -3.71 -1.67
C LYS A 25 6.75 -3.49 -2.36
N LEU A 26 6.11 -2.34 -2.15
CA LEU A 26 4.84 -1.98 -2.78
C LEU A 26 4.95 -1.73 -4.30
N GLU A 27 6.14 -1.40 -4.79
CA GLU A 27 6.45 -1.27 -6.23
C GLU A 27 6.81 -2.60 -6.90
N SER A 28 7.07 -3.66 -6.11
CA SER A 28 7.34 -4.98 -6.67
C SER A 28 6.07 -5.63 -7.22
N SER A 29 6.19 -6.27 -8.39
CA SER A 29 5.07 -6.99 -9.02
C SER A 29 4.68 -8.22 -8.20
N ASN A 30 3.42 -8.66 -8.37
CA ASN A 30 2.90 -9.91 -7.81
C ASN A 30 2.82 -9.95 -6.27
N LEU A 31 2.72 -8.78 -5.62
CA LEU A 31 2.47 -8.68 -4.19
C LEU A 31 0.98 -8.95 -3.89
N PRO A 32 0.63 -9.92 -3.02
CA PRO A 32 -0.76 -10.12 -2.64
C PRO A 32 -1.37 -8.89 -1.96
N LEU A 33 -2.66 -8.64 -2.23
CA LEU A 33 -3.44 -7.53 -1.65
C LEU A 33 -3.33 -7.50 -0.12
N PHE A 34 -3.34 -8.67 0.52
CA PHE A 34 -3.15 -8.82 1.96
C PHE A 34 -1.80 -8.27 2.44
N ASP A 35 -0.71 -8.70 1.81
CA ASP A 35 0.63 -8.27 2.20
C ASP A 35 0.83 -6.77 1.94
N ALA A 36 0.31 -6.27 0.82
CA ALA A 36 0.39 -4.87 0.47
C ALA A 36 -0.42 -3.97 1.43
N THR A 37 -1.66 -4.35 1.79
CA THR A 37 -2.42 -3.62 2.81
C THR A 37 -1.79 -3.70 4.19
N LYS A 38 -1.15 -4.82 4.53
CA LYS A 38 -0.40 -4.96 5.79
C LYS A 38 0.75 -3.96 5.85
N ILE A 39 1.58 -3.87 4.81
CA ILE A 39 2.70 -2.90 4.73
C ILE A 39 2.18 -1.46 4.91
N ILE A 40 1.08 -1.11 4.25
CA ILE A 40 0.50 0.24 4.35
C ILE A 40 -0.02 0.51 5.76
N ASN A 41 -0.73 -0.44 6.39
CA ASN A 41 -1.23 -0.26 7.75
C ASN A 41 -0.07 -0.13 8.76
N GLU A 42 0.98 -0.94 8.64
CA GLU A 42 2.17 -0.83 9.48
C GLU A 42 2.87 0.52 9.29
N THR A 43 2.97 0.99 8.04
CA THR A 43 3.50 2.32 7.69
C THR A 43 2.70 3.44 8.34
N ILE A 44 1.36 3.38 8.24
CA ILE A 44 0.45 4.34 8.87
C ILE A 44 0.65 4.36 10.39
N LEU A 45 0.67 3.19 11.04
CA LEU A 45 0.89 3.09 12.49
C LEU A 45 2.22 3.74 12.90
N ASN A 46 3.30 3.48 12.17
CA ASN A 46 4.60 4.09 12.44
C ASN A 46 4.57 5.63 12.30
N MET A 47 3.85 6.15 11.31
CA MET A 47 3.64 7.60 11.14
C MET A 47 2.83 8.20 12.30
N GLU A 48 1.82 7.48 12.79
CA GLU A 48 0.98 7.90 13.92
C GLU A 48 1.70 7.80 15.29
N MET A 49 2.79 7.04 15.40
CA MET A 49 3.62 6.99 16.60
C MET A 49 4.49 8.24 16.80
N VAL A 50 4.64 9.09 15.77
CA VAL A 50 5.39 10.34 15.88
C VAL A 50 4.68 11.29 16.84
N SER A 51 5.43 11.82 17.81
CA SER A 51 4.94 12.73 18.86
C SER A 51 5.26 14.20 18.57
N GLY A 52 4.69 15.11 19.37
CA GLY A 52 4.88 16.56 19.25
C GLY A 52 4.12 17.19 18.07
N ASN A 53 4.44 18.46 17.76
CA ASN A 53 3.73 19.23 16.73
C ASN A 53 3.82 18.57 15.34
N ASN A 54 5.00 18.04 14.98
CA ASN A 54 5.17 17.32 13.72
C ASN A 54 4.29 16.06 13.66
N GLY A 55 4.19 15.33 14.77
CA GLY A 55 3.30 14.17 14.89
C GLY A 55 1.82 14.53 14.67
N LYS A 56 1.37 15.66 15.22
CA LYS A 56 0.00 16.17 15.01
C LYS A 56 -0.28 16.44 13.53
N ILE A 57 0.62 17.14 12.85
CA ILE A 57 0.52 17.45 11.41
C ILE A 57 0.49 16.16 10.57
N ILE A 58 1.34 15.18 10.91
CA ILE A 58 1.38 13.88 10.22
C ILE A 58 0.05 13.15 10.37
N LYS A 59 -0.50 13.05 11.58
CA LYS A 59 -1.80 12.40 11.84
C LYS A 59 -2.94 13.03 11.06
N GLU A 60 -3.02 14.36 11.05
CA GLU A 60 -4.02 15.10 10.27
C GLU A 60 -3.91 14.76 8.78
N LYS A 61 -2.70 14.80 8.21
CA LYS A 61 -2.48 14.44 6.80
C LYS A 61 -2.82 12.99 6.46
N VAL A 62 -2.45 12.04 7.33
CA VAL A 62 -2.73 10.62 7.15
C VAL A 62 -4.24 10.38 7.19
N SER A 63 -4.94 10.98 8.16
CA SER A 63 -6.40 10.92 8.27
C SER A 63 -7.08 11.47 7.02
N ASP A 64 -6.67 12.66 6.55
CA ASP A 64 -7.20 13.28 5.33
C ASP A 64 -6.96 12.43 4.08
N LEU A 65 -5.77 11.82 3.95
CA LEU A 65 -5.42 10.96 2.83
C LEU A 65 -6.30 9.70 2.80
N ILE A 66 -6.48 9.04 3.95
CA ILE A 66 -7.33 7.85 4.07
C ILE A 66 -8.80 8.21 3.79
N HIS A 67 -9.26 9.35 4.29
CA HIS A 67 -10.64 9.81 4.08
C HIS A 67 -10.91 10.09 2.60
N LYS A 68 -9.98 10.74 1.90
CA LYS A 68 -10.09 11.03 0.46
C LYS A 68 -9.97 9.76 -0.40
N ASN A 69 -9.24 8.75 0.06
CA ASN A 69 -9.02 7.51 -0.69
C ASN A 69 -10.05 6.43 -0.36
N GLY A 70 -11.29 6.62 -0.82
CA GLY A 70 -12.36 5.63 -0.67
C GLY A 70 -12.04 4.27 -1.31
N GLY A 71 -11.25 4.24 -2.38
CA GLY A 71 -10.82 3.00 -3.04
C GLY A 71 -9.96 2.12 -2.13
N PHE A 72 -9.03 2.73 -1.38
CA PHE A 72 -8.22 1.99 -0.41
C PHE A 72 -9.07 1.36 0.69
N LYS A 73 -10.14 2.04 1.14
CA LYS A 73 -11.07 1.49 2.14
C LYS A 73 -11.77 0.21 1.64
N ILE A 74 -12.20 0.21 0.37
CA ILE A 74 -12.81 -0.96 -0.29
C ILE A 74 -11.80 -2.11 -0.37
N LEU A 75 -10.58 -1.82 -0.84
CA LEU A 75 -9.51 -2.80 -0.95
C LEU A 75 -9.14 -3.41 0.41
N LYS A 76 -9.12 -2.61 1.48
CA LYS A 76 -8.88 -3.09 2.85
C LYS A 76 -9.98 -4.03 3.34
N GLN A 77 -11.25 -3.76 3.06
CA GLN A 77 -12.35 -4.67 3.41
C GLN A 77 -12.22 -6.03 2.69
N ILE A 78 -11.87 -6.00 1.40
CA ILE A 78 -11.66 -7.21 0.60
C ILE A 78 -10.45 -7.98 1.12
N SER A 79 -9.36 -7.27 1.45
CA SER A 79 -8.17 -7.85 2.07
C SER A 79 -8.47 -8.57 3.39
N ASP A 80 -9.24 -7.93 4.28
CA ASP A 80 -9.67 -8.50 5.56
C ASP A 80 -10.45 -9.82 5.37
N VAL A 81 -11.32 -9.88 4.35
CA VAL A 81 -12.05 -11.12 4.00
C VAL A 81 -11.10 -12.19 3.45
N LEU A 82 -10.19 -11.80 2.54
CA LEU A 82 -9.20 -12.73 1.96
C LEU A 82 -8.23 -13.30 2.99
N SER A 83 -7.94 -12.56 4.07
CA SER A 83 -7.10 -13.03 5.17
C SER A 83 -7.83 -13.91 6.17
N GLY A 84 -9.14 -14.14 6.00
CA GLY A 84 -9.97 -14.87 6.95
C GLY A 84 -10.16 -14.15 8.29
N LYS A 85 -10.07 -12.81 8.31
CA LYS A 85 -10.29 -12.03 9.53
C LYS A 85 -11.73 -12.22 10.01
N LYS A 86 -11.90 -12.50 11.29
CA LYS A 86 -13.24 -12.63 11.90
C LYS A 86 -14.02 -11.32 11.75
N GLU A 87 -15.34 -11.43 11.59
CA GLU A 87 -16.25 -10.27 11.47
C GLU A 87 -15.92 -9.33 10.29
N SER A 88 -15.23 -9.84 9.27
CA SER A 88 -15.02 -9.13 8.02
C SER A 88 -16.18 -9.37 7.06
N PHE A 89 -16.55 -8.33 6.32
CA PHE A 89 -17.64 -8.38 5.34
C PHE A 89 -17.15 -7.79 4.02
N LEU A 90 -17.62 -8.39 2.92
CA LEU A 90 -17.36 -7.83 1.61
C LEU A 90 -18.05 -6.46 1.47
N PRO A 91 -17.45 -5.51 0.74
CA PRO A 91 -18.11 -4.26 0.43
C PRO A 91 -19.44 -4.52 -0.32
N PRO A 92 -20.41 -3.58 -0.25
CA PRO A 92 -21.63 -3.68 -1.03
C PRO A 92 -21.33 -3.94 -2.51
N ASN A 93 -22.12 -4.80 -3.15
CA ASN A 93 -21.98 -5.22 -4.55
C ASN A 93 -20.79 -6.15 -4.87
N PHE A 94 -19.94 -6.52 -3.91
CA PHE A 94 -18.89 -7.53 -4.13
C PHE A 94 -19.40 -8.94 -3.86
N LYS A 95 -19.22 -9.82 -4.85
CA LYS A 95 -19.48 -11.26 -4.70
C LYS A 95 -18.21 -11.99 -4.23
N PRO A 96 -18.31 -13.13 -3.54
CA PRO A 96 -17.13 -13.93 -3.14
C PRO A 96 -16.19 -14.29 -4.31
N LYS A 97 -16.72 -14.51 -5.51
CA LYS A 97 -15.89 -14.75 -6.70
C LYS A 97 -15.11 -13.50 -7.13
N MET A 98 -15.67 -12.30 -6.94
CA MET A 98 -14.99 -11.05 -7.28
C MET A 98 -13.84 -10.77 -6.31
N SER A 99 -14.02 -11.07 -5.02
CA SER A 99 -12.94 -10.86 -4.03
C SER A 99 -11.75 -11.78 -4.27
N THR A 100 -11.96 -13.04 -4.67
CA THR A 100 -10.85 -13.93 -5.01
C THR A 100 -10.05 -13.45 -6.22
N CYS A 101 -10.72 -12.84 -7.21
CA CYS A 101 -10.05 -12.20 -8.35
C CYS A 101 -9.20 -10.98 -7.94
N MET A 102 -9.45 -10.37 -6.78
CA MET A 102 -8.70 -9.23 -6.26
C MET A 102 -7.49 -9.62 -5.41
N LYS A 103 -7.13 -10.91 -5.34
CA LYS A 103 -5.96 -11.39 -4.58
C LYS A 103 -4.67 -10.64 -4.90
N TYR A 104 -4.50 -10.21 -6.15
CA TYR A 104 -3.35 -9.42 -6.64
C TYR A 104 -3.81 -8.08 -7.22
N ALA A 105 -4.83 -7.46 -6.62
CA ALA A 105 -5.30 -6.15 -7.06
C ALA A 105 -4.18 -5.12 -6.88
N PRO A 106 -3.91 -4.27 -7.91
CA PRO A 106 -2.85 -3.29 -7.84
C PRO A 106 -3.19 -2.20 -6.81
N ILE A 107 -2.21 -1.85 -5.97
CA ILE A 107 -2.36 -0.82 -4.94
C ILE A 107 -1.60 0.47 -5.31
N THR A 108 -0.50 0.35 -6.04
CA THR A 108 0.32 1.48 -6.47
C THR A 108 0.03 1.83 -7.93
N SER A 109 0.20 3.10 -8.29
CA SER A 109 0.06 3.53 -9.70
C SER A 109 1.08 2.86 -10.61
N VAL A 110 2.26 2.53 -10.07
CA VAL A 110 3.32 1.81 -10.79
C VAL A 110 2.83 0.42 -11.22
N ASP A 111 2.21 -0.33 -10.30
CA ASP A 111 1.66 -1.66 -10.60
C ASP A 111 0.48 -1.60 -11.59
N VAL A 112 -0.33 -0.55 -11.50
CA VAL A 112 -1.39 -0.26 -12.48
C VAL A 112 -0.80 -0.03 -13.89
N GLU A 113 0.20 0.84 -14.00
CA GLU A 113 0.85 1.16 -15.29
C GLU A 113 1.56 -0.05 -15.90
N GLN A 114 2.24 -0.84 -15.07
CA GLN A 114 2.87 -2.09 -15.50
C GLN A 114 1.84 -3.10 -16.00
N SER A 115 0.71 -3.23 -15.30
CA SER A 115 -0.40 -4.11 -15.70
C SER A 115 -0.99 -3.69 -17.06
N PHE A 116 -1.22 -2.39 -17.27
CA PHE A 116 -1.70 -1.86 -18.55
C PHE A 116 -0.69 -2.08 -19.68
N SER A 117 0.60 -1.87 -19.40
CA SER A 117 1.67 -2.09 -20.40
C SER A 117 1.75 -3.55 -20.82
N THR A 118 1.66 -4.48 -19.85
CA THR A 118 1.64 -5.92 -20.10
C THR A 118 0.41 -6.32 -20.91
N TYR A 119 -0.75 -5.79 -20.57
CA TYR A 119 -1.98 -6.03 -21.32
C TYR A 119 -1.89 -5.55 -22.77
N LYS A 120 -1.34 -4.35 -23.00
CA LYS A 120 -1.09 -3.82 -24.36
C LYS A 120 -0.18 -4.75 -25.16
N MET A 121 0.92 -5.22 -24.57
CA MET A 121 1.85 -6.14 -25.23
C MET A 121 1.16 -7.43 -25.67
N ILE A 122 0.38 -8.05 -24.79
CA ILE A 122 -0.38 -9.29 -25.08
C ILE A 122 -1.38 -9.09 -26.23
N LEU A 123 -2.01 -7.91 -26.32
CA LEU A 123 -2.95 -7.61 -27.40
C LEU A 123 -2.21 -7.40 -28.73
N THR A 124 -1.11 -6.64 -28.72
CA THR A 124 -0.32 -6.36 -29.94
C THR A 124 0.33 -7.62 -30.51
N GLU A 125 0.82 -8.53 -29.67
CA GLU A 125 1.42 -9.81 -30.10
C GLU A 125 0.40 -10.77 -30.73
N LYS A 126 -0.90 -10.57 -30.49
CA LYS A 126 -1.99 -11.43 -30.98
C LYS A 126 -2.62 -10.95 -32.28
N GLU A 127 -2.26 -9.77 -32.78
CA GLU A 127 -2.68 -9.29 -34.10
C GLU A 127 -1.91 -10.09 -35.17
N PRO A 128 -2.55 -10.98 -35.96
CA PRO A 128 -1.88 -11.66 -37.05
C PRO A 128 -1.59 -10.64 -38.15
N THR A 129 -0.31 -10.43 -38.47
CA THR A 129 0.15 -9.71 -39.66
C THR A 129 -0.22 -10.44 -40.95
#